data_AF-A0A444ZYL6-F1
#
_entry.id   AF-A0A444ZYL6-F1
#
_cell.length_a   1.000
_cell.length_b   1.000
_cell.length_c   1.000
_cell.angle_alpha   90.00
_cell.angle_beta   90.00
_cell.angle_gamma   90.00
#
_symmetry.space_group_name_H-M   'P 1'
#
loop_
_entity.id
_entity.type
_entity.pdbx_description
1 polymer ?
#
loop_
_entity_poly.entity_id
_entity_poly.type
_entity_poly.pdbx_seq_one_letter_code
_entity_poly.pdbx_strand_id
1 'polypeptide(L)'
;MLKSKLRVKRNGSSQHACVYRKLIAEPTEEEIKNALYSIGSFKVPGSDGFPSLIYKNNWDLMKGKLFVWEWTSTNGEWDLEKLRLHLP
;
A
#
# COMPACT_ATOMS: atom_id res chain seq x y z
N MET A 1 -12.69 38.35 -41.14
CA MET A 1 -13.66 37.59 -40.32
C MET A 1 -12.90 36.82 -39.25
N LEU A 2 -12.94 37.28 -37.99
CA LEU A 2 -12.27 36.63 -36.86
C LEU A 2 -13.05 35.37 -36.44
N LYS A 3 -12.41 34.19 -36.47
CA LYS A 3 -12.96 33.00 -35.80
C LYS A 3 -12.49 33.01 -34.34
N SER A 4 -13.40 33.35 -33.44
CA SER A 4 -13.21 33.35 -32.00
C SER A 4 -12.85 31.94 -31.51
N LYS A 5 -11.70 31.83 -30.82
CA LYS A 5 -11.32 30.62 -30.07
C LYS A 5 -12.33 30.41 -28.94
N LEU A 6 -13.26 29.48 -29.12
CA LEU A 6 -14.06 28.90 -28.03
C LEU A 6 -13.11 28.13 -27.11
N ARG A 7 -12.61 28.81 -26.06
CA ARG A 7 -11.96 28.16 -24.93
C ARG A 7 -13.04 27.44 -24.13
N VAL A 8 -13.27 26.18 -24.47
CA VAL A 8 -14.08 25.26 -23.66
C VAL A 8 -13.41 25.18 -22.28
N LYS A 9 -13.96 25.88 -21.29
CA LYS A 9 -13.61 25.65 -19.89
C LYS A 9 -14.14 24.27 -19.53
N ARG A 10 -13.28 23.25 -19.60
CA ARG A 10 -13.55 21.95 -18.99
C ARG A 10 -13.53 22.14 -17.47
N ASN A 11 -14.67 22.57 -16.92
CA ASN A 11 -14.96 22.42 -15.50
C ASN A 11 -15.36 20.97 -15.25
N GLY A 12 -14.42 20.04 -15.45
CA GLY A 12 -14.54 18.63 -15.13
C GLY A 12 -13.66 18.34 -13.93
N SER A 13 -14.28 18.20 -12.77
CA SER A 13 -13.69 17.94 -11.45
C SER A 13 -12.42 17.07 -11.48
N SER A 14 -11.28 17.68 -11.12
CA SER A 14 -9.98 17.05 -10.85
C SER A 14 -10.03 15.89 -9.82
N GLN A 15 -11.14 15.75 -9.12
CA GLN A 15 -11.31 14.83 -8.00
C GLN A 15 -11.28 13.35 -8.40
N HIS A 16 -11.92 12.95 -9.50
CA HIS A 16 -11.93 11.54 -9.93
C HIS A 16 -10.54 11.04 -10.34
N ALA A 17 -9.77 11.88 -11.05
CA ALA A 17 -8.42 11.55 -11.46
C ALA A 17 -7.45 11.52 -10.27
N CYS A 18 -7.67 12.32 -9.22
CA CYS A 18 -6.83 12.30 -8.02
C CYS A 18 -7.15 11.09 -7.12
N VAL A 19 -8.42 10.66 -7.04
CA VAL A 19 -8.84 9.46 -6.29
C VAL A 19 -8.20 8.21 -6.90
N TYR A 20 -8.26 8.05 -8.24
CA TYR A 20 -7.66 6.91 -8.91
C TYR A 20 -6.15 6.79 -8.63
N ARG A 21 -5.43 7.92 -8.64
CA ARG A 21 -3.99 7.93 -8.34
C ARG A 21 -3.66 7.49 -6.92
N LYS A 22 -4.52 7.78 -5.93
CA LYS A 22 -4.30 7.38 -4.54
C LYS A 22 -4.50 5.87 -4.33
N LEU A 23 -5.39 5.24 -5.10
CA LEU A 23 -5.66 3.80 -4.99
C LEU A 23 -4.55 2.92 -5.59
N ILE A 24 -3.79 3.46 -6.53
CA ILE A 24 -2.66 2.76 -7.19
C ILE A 24 -1.30 3.16 -6.60
N ALA A 25 -1.28 4.11 -5.67
CA ALA A 25 -0.05 4.54 -5.03
C ALA A 25 0.39 3.49 -4.00
N GLU A 26 1.70 3.34 -3.85
CA GLU A 26 2.25 2.52 -2.77
C GLU A 26 1.81 3.09 -1.41
N PRO A 27 1.30 2.24 -0.51
CA PRO A 27 0.88 2.69 0.81
C PRO A 27 2.08 3.12 1.64
N THR A 28 1.93 4.23 2.35
CA THR A 28 2.93 4.69 3.31
C THR A 28 2.98 3.79 4.54
N GLU A 29 4.12 3.76 5.23
CA GLU A 29 4.26 3.01 6.50
C GLU A 29 3.14 3.37 7.50
N GLU A 30 2.79 4.65 7.59
CA GLU A 30 1.74 5.15 8.47
C GLU A 30 0.34 4.66 8.05
N GLU A 31 0.03 4.59 6.75
CA GLU A 31 -1.22 4.00 6.25
C GLU A 31 -1.30 2.51 6.58
N ILE A 32 -0.20 1.76 6.42
CA ILE A 32 -0.13 0.34 6.77
C ILE A 32 -0.33 0.16 8.27
N LYS A 33 0.33 0.97 9.10
CA LYS A 33 0.18 0.94 10.55
C LYS A 33 -1.27 1.22 10.95
N ASN A 34 -1.86 2.29 10.43
CA ASN A 34 -3.24 2.64 10.76
C ASN A 34 -4.23 1.55 10.32
N ALA A 35 -4.03 0.97 9.14
CA ALA A 35 -4.80 -0.18 8.68
C ALA A 35 -4.67 -1.38 9.64
N LEU A 36 -3.45 -1.74 10.04
CA LEU A 36 -3.20 -2.84 10.98
C LEU A 36 -3.88 -2.60 12.34
N TYR A 37 -3.79 -1.39 12.87
CA TYR A 37 -4.36 -1.04 14.18
C TYR A 37 -5.89 -1.00 14.15
N SER A 38 -6.50 -0.72 12.98
CA SER A 38 -7.96 -0.78 12.78
C SER A 38 -8.54 -2.21 12.86
N ILE A 39 -7.73 -3.25 12.63
CA ILE A 39 -8.18 -4.65 12.71
C ILE A 39 -8.41 -5.03 14.18
N GLY A 40 -9.50 -5.72 14.51
CA GLY A 40 -9.72 -6.21 15.88
C GLY A 40 -8.58 -7.12 16.35
N SER A 41 -8.06 -6.91 17.56
CA SER A 41 -6.86 -7.63 18.06
C SER A 41 -7.01 -9.15 18.11
N PHE A 42 -8.23 -9.64 18.38
CA PHE A 42 -8.58 -11.06 18.40
C PHE A 42 -9.43 -11.47 17.19
N LYS A 43 -9.26 -10.77 16.06
CA LYS A 43 -9.83 -11.22 14.79
C LYS A 43 -9.29 -12.63 14.49
N VAL A 44 -10.15 -13.45 13.87
CA VAL A 44 -9.81 -14.81 13.43
C VAL A 44 -8.47 -14.77 12.66
N PRO A 45 -7.52 -15.65 13.00
CA PRO A 45 -6.19 -15.66 12.37
C PRO A 45 -6.26 -16.04 10.89
N GLY A 46 -5.23 -15.67 10.14
CA GLY A 46 -5.06 -16.09 8.75
C GLY A 46 -4.55 -17.53 8.65
N SER A 47 -4.04 -17.89 7.47
CA SER A 47 -3.36 -19.17 7.25
C SER A 47 -2.08 -19.33 8.09
N ASP A 48 -1.55 -18.22 8.61
CA ASP A 48 -0.41 -18.16 9.53
C ASP A 48 -0.75 -18.58 10.97
N GLY A 49 -2.03 -18.66 11.33
CA GLY A 49 -2.49 -19.03 12.67
C GLY A 49 -2.32 -17.93 13.74
N PHE A 50 -1.86 -16.73 13.38
CA PHE A 50 -1.57 -15.66 14.35
C PHE A 50 -2.67 -14.58 14.38
N PRO A 51 -3.14 -14.16 15.57
CA PRO A 51 -4.07 -13.05 15.68
C PRO A 51 -3.37 -11.72 15.37
N SER A 52 -4.16 -10.73 14.96
CA SER A 52 -3.68 -9.38 14.61
C SER A 52 -2.87 -8.71 15.73
N LEU A 53 -3.13 -9.09 16.99
CA LEU A 53 -2.42 -8.61 18.17
C LEU A 53 -0.90 -8.80 18.09
N ILE A 54 -0.42 -9.92 17.56
CA ILE A 54 1.03 -10.21 17.48
C ILE A 54 1.71 -9.17 16.58
N TYR A 55 1.10 -8.86 15.44
CA TYR A 55 1.62 -7.87 14.50
C TYR A 55 1.60 -6.45 15.06
N LYS A 56 0.56 -6.10 15.83
CA LYS A 56 0.49 -4.80 16.51
C LYS A 56 1.59 -4.64 17.56
N ASN A 57 1.75 -5.64 18.43
CA ASN A 57 2.73 -5.61 19.52
C ASN A 57 4.18 -5.61 19.02
N ASN A 58 4.43 -6.20 17.84
CA ASN A 58 5.76 -6.32 17.26
C ASN A 58 5.95 -5.43 16.02
N TRP A 59 5.19 -4.34 15.90
CA TRP A 59 5.22 -3.45 14.74
C TRP A 59 6.63 -3.01 14.34
N ASP A 60 7.45 -2.61 15.33
CA ASP A 60 8.81 -2.12 15.08
C ASP A 60 9.74 -3.16 14.44
N LEU A 61 9.49 -4.45 14.67
CA LEU A 61 10.22 -5.55 14.03
C LEU A 61 9.67 -5.88 12.64
N MET A 62 8.39 -5.63 12.40
CA MET A 62 7.67 -6.05 11.19
C MET A 62 7.68 -4.99 10.07
N LYS A 63 7.68 -3.70 10.43
CA LYS A 63 7.56 -2.58 9.47
C LYS A 63 8.58 -2.62 8.33
N GLY A 64 9.83 -3.03 8.61
CA GLY A 64 10.88 -3.14 7.59
C GLY A 64 10.75 -4.35 6.66
N LYS A 65 10.04 -5.40 7.07
CA LYS A 65 9.91 -6.65 6.29
C LYS A 65 8.76 -6.62 5.29
N LEU A 66 7.74 -5.82 5.56
CA LEU A 66 6.56 -5.70 4.68
C LEU A 66 6.94 -5.12 3.32
N PHE A 67 7.79 -4.10 3.28
CA PHE A 67 8.29 -3.51 2.03
C PHE A 67 9.27 -4.43 1.28
N VAL A 68 10.07 -5.23 2.00
CA VAL A 68 10.97 -6.23 1.38
C VAL A 68 10.16 -7.28 0.64
N TRP A 69 9.05 -7.76 1.23
CA TRP A 69 8.23 -8.81 0.66
C TRP A 69 7.68 -8.44 -0.73
N GLU A 70 7.08 -7.25 -0.87
CA GLU A 70 6.55 -6.77 -2.15
C GLU A 70 7.67 -6.48 -3.16
N TRP A 71 8.78 -5.87 -2.72
CA TRP A 71 9.94 -5.64 -3.60
C TRP A 71 10.54 -6.95 -4.14
N THR A 72 10.54 -8.01 -3.34
CA THR A 72 10.99 -9.33 -3.78
C THR A 72 9.93 -10.09 -4.59
N SER A 73 8.66 -9.70 -4.54
CA SER A 73 7.60 -10.34 -5.30
C SER A 73 7.27 -9.54 -6.57
N THR A 74 8.10 -9.67 -7.60
CA THR A 74 7.81 -9.08 -8.91
C THR A 74 6.96 -10.03 -9.74
N ASN A 75 5.77 -9.58 -10.17
CA ASN A 75 4.85 -10.36 -11.03
C ASN A 75 4.40 -11.72 -10.44
N GLY A 76 4.41 -11.86 -9.11
CA GLY A 76 4.06 -13.11 -8.43
C GLY A 76 5.20 -14.12 -8.31
N GLU A 77 6.42 -13.77 -8.72
CA GLU A 77 7.63 -14.57 -8.51
C GLU A 77 8.53 -13.95 -7.46
N TRP A 78 9.22 -14.80 -6.70
CA TRP A 78 10.10 -14.40 -5.60
C TRP A 78 11.55 -14.22 -6.06
N ASP A 79 12.12 -13.05 -5.83
CA ASP A 79 13.54 -12.75 -5.96
C ASP A 79 14.29 -13.22 -4.69
N LEU A 80 14.67 -14.50 -4.70
CA LEU A 80 15.30 -15.19 -3.57
C LEU A 80 16.70 -14.64 -3.21
N GLU A 81 17.42 -14.07 -4.18
CA GLU A 81 18.75 -13.50 -3.95
C GLU A 81 18.67 -12.18 -3.16
N LYS A 82 17.71 -11.32 -3.49
CA LYS A 82 17.44 -10.12 -2.69
C LYS A 82 16.88 -10.42 -1.30
N LEU A 83 16.07 -11.47 -1.18
CA LEU A 83 15.53 -11.91 0.10
C LEU A 83 16.66 -12.30 1.07
N ARG A 84 17.66 -13.05 0.58
CA ARG A 84 18.82 -13.48 1.37
C ARG A 84 19.67 -12.34 1.93
N LEU A 85 19.78 -11.22 1.21
CA LEU A 85 20.59 -10.06 1.63
C LEU A 85 19.98 -9.26 2.79
N HIS A 86 18.69 -9.44 3.09
CA HIS A 86 17.96 -8.65 4.09
C HIS A 86 17.43 -9.48 5.27
N LEU A 87 17.71 -10.78 5.29
CA LEU A 87 17.47 -11.63 6.45
C LEU A 87 18.69 -11.55 7.39
N PRO A 88 18.48 -11.46 8.73
CA PRO A 88 19.55 -11.43 9.71
C PRO A 88 20.35 -12.74 9.76
#